data_AF-T1CBC2-F1
#
_entry.id   AF-T1CBC2-F1
#
_cell.length_a   1.000
_cell.length_b   1.000
_cell.length_c   1.000
_cell.angle_alpha   90.00
_cell.angle_beta   90.00
_cell.angle_gamma   90.00
#
_symmetry.space_group_name_H-M   'P 1'
#
loop_
_entity.id
_entity.type
_entity.pdbx_description
1 polymer ?
#
loop_
_entity_poly.entity_id
_entity_poly.type
_entity_poly.pdbx_seq_one_letter_code
_entity_poly.pdbx_strand_id
1 'polypeptide(L)'
;GLPGAISTGIQYLQAGTITPLAMVLMLVGAVLVIAFVILIQEGERRIPVQYAKRLVGRRMYQGTTSHIPIKINSAGVIPLIFAVSLLFLPQT
;
A
#
# COMPACT_ATOMS: atom_id res chain seq x y z
N GLY A 1 -18.54 3.00 10.40
CA GLY A 1 -17.26 2.32 10.72
C GLY A 1 -17.39 0.82 10.53
N LEU A 2 -16.28 0.09 10.43
CA LEU A 2 -16.27 -1.37 10.16
C LEU A 2 -17.21 -2.20 11.06
N PRO A 3 -17.33 -1.95 12.38
CA PRO A 3 -18.29 -2.67 13.23
C PRO A 3 -19.75 -2.43 12.83
N GLY A 4 -20.08 -1.18 12.46
CA GLY A 4 -21.40 -0.82 11.95
C GLY A 4 -21.69 -1.43 10.59
N ALA A 5 -20.70 -1.49 9.69
CA ALA A 5 -20.86 -2.12 8.38
C ALA A 5 -21.15 -3.63 8.50
N ILE A 6 -20.50 -4.32 9.44
CA ILE A 6 -20.74 -5.74 9.72
C ILE A 6 -22.13 -5.94 10.34
N SER A 7 -22.52 -5.09 11.31
CA SER A 7 -23.85 -5.21 11.93
C SER A 7 -24.97 -4.94 10.94
N THR A 8 -24.82 -3.95 10.06
CA THR A 8 -25.82 -3.66 9.01
C THR A 8 -25.82 -4.77 7.96
N GLY A 9 -24.66 -5.33 7.61
CA GLY A 9 -24.56 -6.48 6.70
C GLY A 9 -25.31 -7.71 7.20
N ILE A 10 -25.21 -8.03 8.50
CA ILE A 10 -25.96 -9.13 9.12
C ILE A 10 -27.46 -8.86 9.11
N GLN A 11 -27.88 -7.61 9.36
CA GLN A 11 -29.29 -7.22 9.28
C GLN A 11 -29.85 -7.39 7.85
N TYR A 12 -29.08 -7.05 6.81
CA TYR A 12 -29.49 -7.25 5.41
C TYR A 12 -29.55 -8.72 4.97
N LEU A 13 -28.75 -9.60 5.58
CA LEU A 13 -28.86 -11.05 5.40
C LEU A 13 -30.13 -11.60 6.05
N GLN A 14 -30.46 -11.14 7.25
CA GLN A 14 -31.68 -11.54 7.96
C GLN A 14 -32.95 -10.98 7.30
N ALA A 15 -32.86 -9.80 6.68
CA ALA A 15 -33.92 -9.19 5.88
C ALA A 15 -34.09 -9.81 4.48
N GLY A 16 -33.29 -10.82 4.11
CA GLY A 16 -33.38 -11.53 2.84
C GLY A 16 -33.05 -10.68 1.59
N THR A 17 -32.52 -9.47 1.78
CA THR A 17 -32.28 -8.49 0.72
C THR A 17 -30.96 -8.78 -0.02
N ILE A 18 -30.01 -9.44 0.65
CA ILE A 18 -28.70 -9.80 0.09
C ILE A 18 -28.54 -11.32 0.19
N THR A 19 -28.12 -11.95 -0.91
CA THR A 19 -27.81 -13.38 -0.91
C THR A 19 -26.55 -13.67 -0.10
N PRO A 20 -26.46 -14.80 0.62
CA PRO A 20 -25.24 -15.20 1.33
C PRO A 20 -24.00 -15.21 0.41
N LEU A 21 -24.19 -15.56 -0.86
CA LEU A 21 -23.15 -15.53 -1.88
C LEU A 21 -22.62 -14.12 -2.16
N ALA A 22 -23.50 -13.11 -2.25
CA ALA A 22 -23.09 -11.72 -2.49
C ALA A 22 -22.30 -11.16 -1.29
N MET A 23 -22.67 -11.51 -0.06
CA MET A 23 -21.93 -11.14 1.14
C MET A 23 -20.49 -11.68 1.11
N VAL A 24 -20.33 -12.97 0.79
CA VAL A 24 -19.01 -13.61 0.70
C VAL A 24 -18.16 -12.96 -0.39
N LEU A 25 -18.74 -12.69 -1.56
CA LEU A 25 -18.05 -11.99 -2.66
C LEU A 25 -17.55 -10.60 -2.25
N MET A 26 -18.37 -9.83 -1.52
CA MET A 26 -18.00 -8.51 -1.03
C MET A 26 -16.85 -8.58 -0.03
N LEU A 27 -16.87 -9.55 0.88
CA LEU A 27 -15.79 -9.80 1.84
C LEU A 27 -14.48 -10.18 1.14
N VAL A 28 -14.53 -11.09 0.17
CA VAL A 28 -13.37 -11.49 -0.63
C VAL A 28 -12.84 -10.29 -1.42
N GLY A 29 -13.71 -9.49 -2.03
CA GLY A 29 -13.33 -8.27 -2.73
C GLY A 29 -12.62 -7.27 -1.83
N ALA A 30 -13.11 -7.06 -0.61
CA ALA A 30 -12.46 -6.18 0.36
C ALA A 30 -11.05 -6.66 0.72
N VAL A 31 -10.87 -7.95 0.97
CA VAL A 31 -9.56 -8.54 1.27
C VAL A 31 -8.62 -8.42 0.06
N LEU A 32 -9.12 -8.64 -1.15
CA LEU A 32 -8.32 -8.50 -2.38
C LEU A 32 -7.83 -7.06 -2.58
N VAL A 33 -8.69 -6.07 -2.37
CA VAL A 33 -8.30 -4.65 -2.47
C VAL A 33 -7.23 -4.32 -1.43
N ILE A 34 -7.39 -4.80 -0.19
CA ILE A 34 -6.39 -4.59 0.87
C ILE A 34 -5.05 -5.22 0.48
N ALA A 35 -5.06 -6.48 0.04
CA ALA A 35 -3.85 -7.19 -0.39
C ALA A 35 -3.16 -6.49 -1.57
N PHE A 36 -3.94 -6.00 -2.53
CA PHE A 36 -3.45 -5.25 -3.68
C PHE A 36 -2.77 -3.94 -3.26
N VAL A 37 -3.38 -3.18 -2.34
CA VAL A 37 -2.80 -1.94 -1.81
C VAL A 37 -1.50 -2.22 -1.08
N ILE A 38 -1.45 -3.27 -0.26
CA ILE A 38 -0.22 -3.68 0.46
C ILE A 38 0.91 -3.99 -0.52
N LEU A 39 0.64 -4.75 -1.58
CA LEU A 39 1.62 -5.10 -2.61
C LEU A 39 2.27 -3.87 -3.26
N ILE A 40 1.47 -2.85 -3.56
CA ILE A 40 1.97 -1.60 -4.14
C ILE A 40 2.77 -0.80 -3.11
N GLN A 41 2.33 -0.80 -1.86
CA GLN A 41 2.91 0.03 -0.81
C GLN A 41 4.25 -0.50 -0.28
N GLU A 42 4.44 -1.83 -0.28
CA GLU A 42 5.69 -2.47 0.12
C GLU A 42 6.74 -2.50 -0.99
N GLY A 43 6.37 -2.18 -2.23
CA GLY A 43 7.31 -2.18 -3.33
C GLY A 43 8.43 -1.14 -3.16
N GLU A 44 9.68 -1.60 -3.23
CA GLU A 44 10.88 -0.76 -3.27
C GLU A 44 11.68 -1.05 -4.54
N ARG A 45 12.19 0.01 -5.16
CA ARG A 45 13.14 -0.07 -6.27
C ARG A 45 14.55 0.02 -5.71
N ARG A 46 15.35 -1.03 -5.92
CA ARG A 46 16.76 -1.07 -5.51
C ARG A 46 17.64 -0.57 -6.64
N ILE A 47 18.31 0.57 -6.45
CA ILE A 47 19.25 1.12 -7.43
C ILE A 47 20.68 0.77 -6.97
N PRO A 48 21.47 0.03 -7.77
CA PRO A 48 22.84 -0.31 -7.41
C PRO A 48 23.73 0.92 -7.50
N VAL A 49 24.54 1.14 -6.47
CA VAL A 49 25.48 2.26 -6.36
C VAL A 49 26.87 1.71 -6.11
N GLN A 50 27.82 2.18 -6.90
CA GLN A 50 29.22 1.86 -6.71
C GLN A 50 29.84 2.99 -5.90
N TYR A 51 30.20 2.74 -4.63
CA TYR A 51 30.93 3.72 -3.85
C TYR A 51 32.31 3.96 -4.49
N ALA A 52 32.72 5.23 -4.51
CA ALA A 52 34.01 5.63 -5.08
C ALA A 52 35.14 4.82 -4.44
N LYS A 53 35.92 4.15 -5.29
CA LYS A 53 37.06 3.33 -4.87
C LYS A 53 38.16 4.27 -4.37
N ARG A 54 38.57 4.14 -3.11
CA ARG A 54 39.76 4.83 -2.61
C ARG A 54 40.99 3.99 -2.98
N LEU A 55 41.87 4.56 -3.80
CA LEU A 55 43.22 4.00 -4.01
C LEU A 55 44.02 4.18 -2.73
N VAL A 56 44.42 3.08 -2.09
CA VAL A 56 45.38 3.07 -0.98
C VAL A 56 46.58 2.24 -1.42
N GLY A 57 47.71 2.91 -1.68
CA GLY A 57 48.92 2.27 -2.23
C GLY A 57 48.79 1.89 -3.72
N ARG A 58 49.28 0.70 -4.12
CA ARG A 58 49.26 0.18 -5.51
C ARG A 58 48.06 -0.74 -5.80
N ARG A 59 47.15 -0.94 -4.85
CA ARG A 59 45.99 -1.84 -5.03
C ARG A 59 44.69 -1.03 -5.06
N MET A 60 43.90 -1.23 -6.12
CA MET A 60 42.56 -0.69 -6.21
C MET A 60 41.62 -1.58 -5.37
N TYR A 61 41.24 -1.14 -4.17
CA TYR A 61 40.17 -1.80 -3.44
C TYR A 61 38.84 -1.45 -4.13
N GLN A 62 38.26 -2.43 -4.81
CA GLN A 62 36.92 -2.34 -5.36
C GLN A 62 35.95 -2.23 -4.19
N GLY A 63 35.39 -1.03 -3.98
CA GLY A 63 34.33 -0.81 -3.01
C GLY A 63 33.17 -1.77 -3.30
N THR A 64 32.68 -2.42 -2.26
CA THR A 64 31.51 -3.31 -2.30
C THR A 64 30.35 -2.62 -3.03
N THR A 65 29.71 -3.33 -3.95
CA THR A 65 28.48 -2.86 -4.60
C THR A 65 27.40 -2.73 -3.53
N SER A 66 26.91 -1.53 -3.28
CA SER A 66 25.76 -1.29 -2.40
C SER A 66 24.54 -0.97 -3.24
N HIS A 67 23.35 -0.98 -2.65
CA HIS A 67 22.15 -0.51 -3.31
C HIS A 67 21.42 0.46 -2.40
N ILE A 68 20.92 1.55 -2.98
CA ILE A 68 20.03 2.48 -2.28
C ILE A 68 18.60 2.03 -2.57
N PRO A 69 17.81 1.65 -1.55
CA PRO A 69 16.39 1.35 -1.73
C PRO A 69 15.60 2.65 -1.84
N ILE A 70 14.74 2.75 -2.86
CA ILE A 70 13.77 3.83 -3.02
C ILE A 70 12.38 3.21 -2.99
N LYS A 71 11.57 3.54 -1.99
CA LYS A 71 10.18 3.08 -1.90
C LYS A 71 9.36 3.64 -3.06
N ILE A 72 8.46 2.84 -3.63
CA ILE A 72 7.53 3.26 -4.70
C ILE A 72 6.64 4.41 -4.21
N ASN A 73 6.17 4.33 -2.97
CA ASN A 73 5.49 5.42 -2.29
C ASN A 73 6.36 5.98 -1.15
N SER A 74 7.25 6.92 -1.48
CA SER A 74 8.12 7.59 -0.51
C SER A 74 7.37 8.58 0.40
N ALA A 75 6.19 9.04 0.00
CA ALA A 75 5.39 10.03 0.74
C ALA A 75 4.45 9.40 1.78
N GLY A 76 4.41 8.07 1.88
CA GLY A 76 3.59 7.36 2.86
C GLY A 76 2.10 7.65 2.69
N VAL A 77 1.45 8.13 3.75
CA VAL A 77 -0.02 8.35 3.80
C VAL A 77 -0.40 9.78 3.37
N ILE A 78 0.56 10.69 3.18
CA ILE A 78 0.29 12.11 2.91
C ILE A 78 -0.50 12.33 1.61
N PRO A 79 -0.17 11.71 0.46
CA PRO A 79 -0.93 11.91 -0.78
C PRO A 79 -2.38 11.45 -0.67
N LEU A 80 -2.61 10.36 0.08
CA LEU A 80 -3.95 9.83 0.32
C LEU A 80 -4.80 10.79 1.16
N ILE A 81 -4.22 11.34 2.24
CA ILE A 81 -4.91 12.33 3.08
C ILE A 81 -5.25 13.58 2.27
N PHE A 82 -4.32 14.05 1.43
CA PHE A 82 -4.56 15.22 0.58
C PHE A 82 -5.70 14.98 -0.41
N ALA A 83 -5.72 13.83 -1.08
CA ALA A 83 -6.82 13.45 -1.98
C ALA A 83 -8.17 13.41 -1.26
N VAL A 84 -8.22 12.82 -0.06
CA VAL A 84 -9.42 12.76 0.76
C VAL A 84 -9.87 14.17 1.20
N SER A 85 -8.94 15.04 1.61
CA SER A 85 -9.28 16.43 1.96
C SER A 85 -9.83 17.22 0.77
N LEU A 86 -9.32 16.97 -0.44
CA LEU A 86 -9.78 17.62 -1.66
C LEU A 86 -11.20 17.19 -2.05
N LEU A 87 -11.53 15.91 -1.84
CA LEU A 87 -12.88 15.37 -2.05
C LEU A 87 -13.93 15.94 -1.09
N PHE A 88 -13.51 16.37 0.11
CA PHE A 88 -14.40 16.99 1.08
C PHE A 88 -14.60 18.50 0.88
N LEU A 89 -13.74 19.19 0.11
CA LEU A 89 -13.90 20.62 -0.20
C LEU A 89 -15.24 21.01 -0.87
N PRO A 90 -15.81 20.22 -1.81
CA PRO A 90 -17.10 20.57 -2.43
C PRO A 90 -18.34 20.11 -1.64
N GLN A 91 -18.20 19.45 -0.47
CA GLN A 91 -19.34 18.85 0.26
C GLN A 91 -19.94 19.73 1.37
N THR A 92 -19.60 21.01 1.44
CA THR A 92 -20.23 22.03 2.29
C THR A 92 -20.61 23.25 1.47
#